data_AF-A0A8B6E2T5-F1
#
_entry.id   AF-A0A8B6E2T5-F1
#
_cell.length_a   1.000
_cell.length_b   1.000
_cell.length_c   1.000
_cell.angle_alpha   90.00
_cell.angle_beta   90.00
_cell.angle_gamma   90.00
#
_symmetry.space_group_name_H-M   'P 1'
#
loop_
_entity.id
_entity.type
_entity.pdbx_description
1 polymer ?
#
loop_
_entity_poly.entity_id
_entity_poly.type
_entity_poly.pdbx_seq_one_letter_code
_entity_poly.pdbx_strand_id
1 'polypeptide(L)'
;MSGNDQSTQESTTKSQTPSKQPVSITFLKSPVTPTEKLHDKESGKIKHTGPDYTFITKKTMIDYFLVNKSVLRQLRSCEILDEGSISSTSDHLPIIVELLIDNNPHRIMNSYSKFPAWHKINDEHIRNYQESMDVPIELLTDRINSDNVDVDTVNTEIESILHAAANSVIPKCVFNPYTKPYWTPDVKKAHQTERSMRKRWLADGRPRGMSHESYKHYKKAKYEFRNVQNAAYEQYIQKCYNDINEAAECDIRLFWKLVKRCKPSTSRIYPEIIHNGDTCNDPESIANAFMDYFSNICTTNNTDTFDTSKKQFIDSAYSEILNTCCNSNENLPGGVIKECEVRDIVKSLMRKKASGHDKIQNEH
;
A
#
# COMPACT_ATOMS: atom_id res chain seq x y z
N MET A 1 79.08 5.25 -24.86
CA MET A 1 79.39 6.56 -24.24
C MET A 1 78.19 7.46 -24.47
N SER A 2 77.75 8.15 -23.41
CA SER A 2 76.56 9.02 -23.31
C SER A 2 75.24 8.22 -23.28
N GLY A 3 74.58 7.95 -22.15
CA GLY A 3 74.55 8.65 -20.86
C GLY A 3 73.46 9.72 -20.90
N ASN A 4 72.22 9.36 -20.58
CA ASN A 4 71.18 10.34 -20.28
C ASN A 4 70.19 9.75 -19.26
N ASP A 5 70.46 10.09 -18.00
CA ASP A 5 69.54 9.99 -16.87
C ASP A 5 68.44 11.04 -17.03
N GLN A 6 67.17 10.64 -16.92
CA GLN A 6 66.12 11.56 -16.51
C GLN A 6 65.30 10.94 -15.38
N SER A 7 65.40 11.67 -14.27
CA SER A 7 64.81 11.47 -12.96
C SER A 7 63.28 11.54 -13.02
N THR A 8 62.66 10.55 -12.40
CA THR A 8 61.25 10.51 -12.02
C THR A 8 61.02 11.52 -10.88
N GLN A 9 60.12 12.50 -11.08
CA GLN A 9 59.59 13.34 -10.00
C GLN A 9 58.19 12.84 -9.62
N GLU A 10 58.06 12.28 -8.42
CA GLU A 10 56.78 11.96 -7.79
C GLU A 10 56.17 13.25 -7.21
N SER A 11 55.06 13.71 -7.81
CA SER A 11 54.24 14.79 -7.25
C SER A 11 53.28 14.25 -6.21
N THR A 12 53.54 14.53 -4.93
CA THR A 12 52.64 14.24 -3.81
C THR A 12 51.55 15.32 -3.71
N THR A 13 50.35 15.02 -4.20
CA THR A 13 49.15 15.86 -3.98
C THR A 13 48.57 15.59 -2.60
N LYS A 14 48.76 16.55 -1.68
CA LYS A 14 48.08 16.58 -0.37
C LYS A 14 46.58 16.80 -0.58
N SER A 15 45.78 15.77 -0.29
CA SER A 15 44.33 15.85 -0.15
C SER A 15 43.96 16.77 1.03
N GLN A 16 43.38 17.93 0.73
CA GLN A 16 42.69 18.77 1.72
C GLN A 16 41.28 18.19 1.93
N THR A 17 41.05 17.65 3.11
CA THR A 17 39.72 17.27 3.57
C THR A 17 38.86 18.53 3.74
N PRO A 18 37.63 18.56 3.19
CA PRO A 18 36.75 19.73 3.31
C PRO A 18 36.29 19.88 4.76
N SER A 19 36.52 21.09 5.29
CA SER A 19 35.99 21.59 6.55
C SER A 19 34.46 21.48 6.53
N LYS A 20 33.91 20.61 7.39
CA LYS A 20 32.47 20.51 7.64
C LYS A 20 32.01 21.78 8.34
N GLN A 21 31.25 22.63 7.64
CA GLN A 21 30.50 23.70 8.30
C GLN A 21 29.38 23.09 9.15
N PRO A 22 29.12 23.60 10.36
CA PRO A 22 28.09 23.08 11.23
C PRO A 22 26.69 23.37 10.65
N VAL A 23 25.87 22.31 10.56
CA VAL A 23 24.43 22.42 10.30
C VAL A 23 23.79 23.14 11.48
N SER A 24 23.23 24.33 11.24
CA SER A 24 22.59 25.12 12.28
C SER A 24 21.20 24.57 12.58
N ILE A 25 21.12 23.65 13.55
CA ILE A 25 19.87 23.16 14.11
C ILE A 25 19.29 24.25 15.02
N THR A 26 18.14 24.79 14.67
CA THR A 26 17.45 25.79 15.50
C THR A 26 16.67 25.07 16.59
N PHE A 27 17.22 25.03 17.79
CA PHE A 27 16.51 24.57 18.99
C PHE A 27 15.64 25.71 19.51
N LEU A 28 14.31 25.52 19.52
CA LEU A 28 13.41 26.40 20.25
C LEU A 28 13.57 26.12 21.74
N LYS A 29 14.52 26.78 22.41
CA LYS A 29 14.53 26.93 23.87
C LYS A 29 14.03 28.33 24.19
N SER A 30 12.79 28.43 24.69
CA SER A 30 12.28 29.68 25.25
C SER A 30 12.12 29.50 26.76
N PRO A 31 12.87 30.22 27.60
CA PRO A 31 12.54 30.31 29.02
C PRO A 31 11.34 31.26 29.15
N VAL A 32 10.17 30.72 29.47
CA VAL A 32 8.98 31.54 29.71
C VAL A 32 8.69 31.54 31.21
N THR A 33 8.95 32.68 31.85
CA THR A 33 8.40 33.02 33.16
C THR A 33 6.90 33.31 33.03
N PRO A 34 6.06 32.90 34.01
CA PRO A 34 4.62 33.09 33.93
C PRO A 34 4.27 34.53 34.34
N THR A 35 3.77 35.33 33.40
CA THR A 35 2.86 36.44 33.71
C THR A 35 2.03 36.82 32.48
N GLU A 36 0.73 37.01 32.70
CA GLU A 36 -0.35 37.19 31.72
C GLU A 36 -0.16 38.37 30.73
N LYS A 37 -0.59 38.21 29.47
CA LYS A 37 -1.86 38.81 28.94
C LYS A 37 -2.03 38.57 27.43
N LEU A 38 -3.30 38.65 27.04
CA LEU A 38 -3.92 38.29 25.76
C LEU A 38 -3.43 39.08 24.52
N HIS A 39 -3.59 38.36 23.40
CA HIS A 39 -3.80 38.78 22.02
C HIS A 39 -2.65 39.48 21.29
N ASP A 40 -1.82 38.66 20.67
CA ASP A 40 -1.10 39.02 19.44
C ASP A 40 -1.34 37.91 18.39
N LYS A 41 -2.12 38.21 17.35
CA LYS A 41 -2.56 37.24 16.33
C LYS A 41 -1.61 37.15 15.13
N GLU A 42 -0.57 37.99 15.07
CA GLU A 42 0.31 38.06 13.89
C GLU A 42 1.66 37.38 14.05
N SER A 43 2.06 36.97 15.27
CA SER A 43 3.43 36.45 15.46
C SER A 43 3.62 34.96 15.18
N GLY A 44 2.61 34.22 14.72
CA GLY A 44 2.72 32.78 14.41
C GLY A 44 3.37 31.93 15.52
N LYS A 45 3.26 32.36 16.79
CA LYS A 45 3.93 31.68 17.90
C LYS A 45 3.17 30.39 18.19
N ILE A 46 3.84 29.28 17.97
CA ILE A 46 3.36 27.95 18.34
C ILE A 46 3.09 27.96 19.84
N LYS A 47 1.84 27.69 20.23
CA LYS A 47 1.47 27.58 21.63
C LYS A 47 2.00 26.25 22.17
N HIS A 48 3.07 26.32 22.96
CA HIS A 48 3.56 25.19 23.74
C HIS A 48 2.84 25.19 25.09
N THR A 49 2.19 24.09 25.46
CA THR A 49 1.56 23.90 26.77
C THR A 49 2.10 22.64 27.45
N GLY A 50 2.05 22.64 28.79
CA GLY A 50 2.52 21.52 29.60
C GLY A 50 3.95 21.66 30.15
N PRO A 51 4.48 20.57 30.74
CA PRO A 51 5.83 20.52 31.30
C PRO A 51 6.93 20.79 30.27
N ASP A 52 8.10 21.21 30.73
CA ASP A 52 9.30 21.41 29.93
C ASP A 52 10.19 20.16 29.84
N TYR A 53 9.63 18.99 30.17
CA TYR A 53 10.30 17.69 30.13
C TYR A 53 9.34 16.61 29.62
N THR A 54 9.90 15.58 28.99
CA THR A 54 9.15 14.40 28.59
C THR A 54 9.51 13.18 29.43
N PHE A 55 10.65 13.18 30.12
CA PHE A 55 11.07 12.07 30.97
C PHE A 55 10.94 12.43 32.45
N ILE A 56 10.06 11.73 33.18
CA ILE A 56 9.60 12.12 34.52
C ILE A 56 10.74 12.03 35.53
N THR A 57 11.51 10.93 35.53
CA THR A 57 12.49 10.63 36.59
C THR A 57 13.60 11.67 36.69
N LYS A 58 14.11 12.17 35.56
CA LYS A 58 15.19 13.18 35.52
C LYS A 58 14.70 14.58 35.14
N LYS A 59 13.41 14.72 34.80
CA LYS A 59 12.84 15.94 34.22
C LYS A 59 13.66 16.44 33.03
N THR A 60 13.90 15.55 32.06
CA THR A 60 14.67 15.85 30.84
C THR A 60 13.79 15.80 29.60
N MET A 61 14.07 16.65 28.61
CA MET A 61 13.44 16.60 27.28
C MET A 61 14.23 15.63 26.38
N ILE A 62 13.67 14.46 26.10
CA ILE A 62 14.32 13.43 25.26
C ILE A 62 13.45 12.95 24.10
N ASP A 63 12.17 13.33 24.09
CA ASP A 63 11.24 13.03 23.01
C ASP A 63 11.04 14.30 22.16
N TYR A 64 11.10 14.16 20.84
CA TYR A 64 11.07 15.28 19.91
C TYR A 64 10.19 14.97 18.70
N PHE A 65 9.47 15.97 18.23
CA PHE A 65 8.76 15.92 16.94
C PHE A 65 9.49 16.81 15.93
N LEU A 66 10.25 16.17 15.03
CA LEU A 66 11.03 16.88 14.01
C LEU A 66 10.20 17.08 12.75
N VAL A 67 10.08 18.32 12.29
CA VAL A 67 9.33 18.68 11.07
C VAL A 67 10.14 19.57 10.15
N ASN A 68 9.86 19.46 8.85
CA ASN A 68 10.36 20.40 7.85
C ASN A 68 9.77 21.81 8.12
N LYS A 69 10.53 22.87 7.82
CA LYS A 69 10.06 24.27 7.86
C LYS A 69 8.74 24.49 7.13
N SER A 70 8.49 23.74 6.05
CA SER A 70 7.22 23.80 5.31
C SER A 70 6.01 23.31 6.14
N VAL A 71 6.19 22.23 6.90
CA VAL A 71 5.19 21.64 7.80
C VAL A 71 5.05 22.47 9.08
N LEU A 72 6.10 23.19 9.49
CA LEU A 72 6.05 24.06 10.67
C LEU A 72 4.94 25.12 10.58
N ARG A 73 4.63 25.60 9.37
CA ARG A 73 3.50 26.54 9.12
C ARG A 73 2.13 25.90 9.36
N GLN A 74 2.06 24.57 9.31
CA GLN A 74 0.84 23.79 9.55
C GLN A 74 0.72 23.38 11.03
N LEU A 75 1.75 23.61 11.85
CA LEU A 75 1.73 23.26 13.27
C LEU A 75 0.83 24.23 14.04
N ARG A 76 -0.28 23.72 14.55
CA ARG A 76 -1.28 24.50 15.30
C ARG A 76 -0.96 24.53 16.79
N SER A 77 -0.60 23.37 17.35
CA SER A 77 -0.28 23.24 18.78
C SER A 77 0.68 22.08 19.03
N CYS A 78 1.46 22.20 20.10
CA CYS A 78 2.31 21.14 20.63
C CYS A 78 2.15 21.16 22.15
N GLU A 79 1.70 20.04 22.71
CA GLU A 79 1.38 19.93 24.13
C GLU A 79 2.06 18.70 24.72
N ILE A 80 2.68 18.86 25.87
CA ILE A 80 3.18 17.75 26.69
C ILE A 80 2.16 17.52 27.79
N LEU A 81 1.61 16.32 27.87
CA LEU A 81 0.58 16.03 28.87
C LEU A 81 1.20 15.79 30.24
N ASP A 82 0.59 16.36 31.28
CA ASP A 82 0.99 16.13 32.67
C ASP A 82 0.79 14.66 33.08
N GLU A 83 1.59 14.22 34.04
CA GLU A 83 1.45 12.90 34.66
C GLU A 83 0.02 12.69 35.21
N GLY A 84 -0.59 11.55 34.87
CA GLY A 84 -1.96 11.23 35.27
C GLY A 84 -3.05 11.77 34.34
N SER A 85 -2.73 12.61 33.35
CA SER A 85 -3.70 13.06 32.33
C SER A 85 -4.22 11.91 31.47
N ILE A 86 -3.36 10.94 31.21
CA ILE A 86 -3.68 9.66 30.55
C ILE A 86 -3.06 8.55 31.40
N SER A 87 -3.77 7.44 31.57
CA SER A 87 -3.22 6.24 32.22
C SER A 87 -2.10 5.65 31.35
N SER A 88 -0.86 6.03 31.63
CA SER A 88 0.35 5.52 31.01
C SER A 88 1.16 4.72 32.03
N THR A 89 1.73 3.59 31.62
CA THR A 89 2.70 2.82 32.43
C THR A 89 4.15 3.20 32.12
N SER A 90 4.37 4.20 31.27
CA SER A 90 5.69 4.70 30.88
C SER A 90 6.17 5.80 31.82
N ASP A 91 7.48 5.92 32.02
CA ASP A 91 8.15 7.03 32.68
C ASP A 91 8.35 8.25 31.75
N HIS A 92 7.80 8.19 30.54
CA HIS A 92 7.70 9.30 29.60
C HIS A 92 6.28 9.92 29.55
N LEU A 93 6.24 11.25 29.47
CA LEU A 93 5.06 12.06 29.20
C LEU A 93 4.78 12.11 27.69
N PRO A 94 3.54 11.87 27.25
CA PRO A 94 3.16 11.95 25.85
C PRO A 94 3.30 13.37 25.28
N ILE A 95 3.80 13.48 24.05
CA ILE A 95 3.74 14.69 23.23
C ILE A 95 2.56 14.58 22.27
N ILE A 96 1.64 15.55 22.32
CA ILE A 96 0.55 15.71 21.37
C ILE A 96 0.89 16.85 20.42
N VAL A 97 0.79 16.57 19.12
CA VAL A 97 1.05 17.54 18.06
C VAL A 97 -0.19 17.66 17.20
N GLU A 98 -0.73 18.86 17.07
CA GLU A 98 -1.85 19.15 16.17
C GLU A 98 -1.35 19.85 14.92
N LEU A 99 -1.47 19.17 13.78
CA LEU A 99 -1.13 19.70 12.47
C LEU A 99 -2.42 20.01 11.69
N LEU A 100 -2.54 21.24 11.20
CA LEU A 100 -3.53 21.58 10.18
C LEU A 100 -2.97 21.18 8.82
N ILE A 101 -3.08 19.90 8.52
CA ILE A 101 -2.82 19.42 7.17
C ILE A 101 -4.05 19.78 6.37
N ASP A 102 -3.93 20.78 5.50
CA ASP A 102 -4.86 20.94 4.39
C ASP A 102 -4.73 19.69 3.54
N ASN A 103 -5.54 18.68 3.89
CA ASN A 103 -5.82 17.56 3.04
C ASN A 103 -6.50 18.17 1.82
N ASN A 104 -5.69 18.61 0.85
CA ASN A 104 -6.14 18.71 -0.53
C ASN A 104 -6.60 17.29 -0.83
N PRO A 105 -7.91 17.01 -0.75
CA PRO A 105 -8.45 15.67 -0.60
C PRO A 105 -7.93 14.95 -1.80
N HIS A 106 -6.94 14.04 -1.61
CA HIS A 106 -5.96 13.71 -2.63
C HIS A 106 -6.57 14.02 -3.98
N ARG A 107 -6.20 15.16 -4.58
CA ARG A 107 -6.28 15.23 -6.02
C ARG A 107 -5.32 14.10 -6.38
N ILE A 108 -5.81 12.85 -6.37
CA ILE A 108 -5.51 11.83 -7.35
C ILE A 108 -5.68 12.68 -8.58
N MET A 109 -4.58 13.28 -9.01
CA MET A 109 -4.67 14.30 -10.01
C MET A 109 -5.33 13.53 -11.13
N ASN A 110 -6.57 13.88 -11.47
CA ASN A 110 -7.28 13.29 -12.59
C ASN A 110 -6.53 13.61 -13.90
N SER A 111 -5.33 14.18 -13.84
CA SER A 111 -4.29 13.87 -14.78
C SER A 111 -4.00 12.37 -14.73
N TYR A 112 -4.64 11.64 -15.64
CA TYR A 112 -3.88 10.76 -16.52
C TYR A 112 -2.75 11.57 -17.21
N SER A 113 -1.85 12.21 -16.45
CA SER A 113 -0.60 12.75 -16.94
C SER A 113 0.09 11.52 -17.46
N LYS A 114 0.05 11.41 -18.79
CA LYS A 114 0.52 10.24 -19.50
C LYS A 114 1.97 10.05 -19.05
N PHE A 115 2.24 9.00 -18.30
CA PHE A 115 3.59 8.76 -17.78
C PHE A 115 4.56 8.65 -18.96
N PRO A 116 5.80 9.15 -18.84
CA PRO A 116 6.81 8.96 -19.88
C PRO A 116 6.97 7.47 -20.19
N ALA A 117 6.87 7.12 -21.46
CA ALA A 117 7.01 5.77 -21.96
C ALA A 117 8.49 5.48 -22.24
N TRP A 118 9.30 5.36 -21.18
CA TRP A 118 10.76 5.19 -21.32
C TRP A 118 11.16 4.04 -22.26
N HIS A 119 10.36 2.97 -22.31
CA HIS A 119 10.56 1.82 -23.22
C HIS A 119 10.33 2.13 -24.72
N LYS A 120 9.84 3.32 -25.08
CA LYS A 120 9.62 3.76 -26.47
C LYS A 120 10.67 4.77 -26.94
N ILE A 121 11.66 5.07 -26.10
CA ILE A 121 12.72 6.00 -26.41
C ILE A 121 13.60 5.42 -27.52
N ASN A 122 14.04 6.31 -28.41
CA ASN A 122 15.04 6.03 -29.44
C ASN A 122 16.15 7.09 -29.33
N ASP A 123 17.20 6.97 -30.13
CA ASP A 123 18.36 7.88 -30.06
C ASP A 123 18.00 9.36 -30.30
N GLU A 124 16.97 9.64 -31.10
CA GLU A 124 16.48 10.99 -31.33
C GLU A 124 15.86 11.59 -30.07
N HIS A 125 15.03 10.83 -29.34
CA HIS A 125 14.47 11.28 -28.08
C HIS A 125 15.55 11.51 -27.02
N ILE A 126 16.62 10.69 -26.99
CA ILE A 126 17.74 10.87 -26.06
C ILE A 126 18.45 12.18 -26.34
N ARG A 127 18.80 12.44 -27.61
CA ARG A 127 19.45 13.70 -28.01
C ARG A 127 18.58 14.91 -27.67
N ASN A 128 17.32 14.89 -28.08
CA ASN A 128 16.40 15.99 -27.80
C ASN A 128 16.19 16.22 -26.30
N TYR A 129 16.21 15.16 -25.48
CA TYR A 129 16.10 15.26 -24.02
C TYR A 129 17.34 15.94 -23.42
N GLN A 130 18.54 15.55 -23.86
CA GLN A 130 19.80 16.19 -23.47
C GLN A 130 19.82 17.67 -23.87
N GLU A 131 19.54 17.98 -25.13
CA GLU A 131 19.47 19.37 -25.63
C GLU A 131 18.47 20.22 -24.85
N SER A 132 17.32 19.65 -24.46
CA SER A 132 16.30 20.37 -23.68
C SER A 132 16.71 20.65 -22.23
N MET A 133 17.72 19.94 -21.71
CA MET A 133 18.24 20.11 -20.36
C MET A 133 19.49 20.98 -20.30
N ASP A 134 20.33 20.95 -21.34
CA ASP A 134 21.66 21.59 -21.33
C ASP A 134 21.58 23.08 -20.98
N VAL A 135 20.73 23.84 -21.69
CA VAL A 135 20.59 25.29 -21.46
C VAL A 135 20.04 25.60 -20.05
N PRO A 136 18.94 25.00 -19.57
CA PRO A 136 18.47 25.24 -18.21
C PRO A 136 19.47 24.84 -17.11
N ILE A 137 20.24 23.76 -17.30
CA ILE A 137 21.24 23.31 -16.33
C ILE A 137 22.44 24.26 -16.29
N GLU A 138 22.90 24.74 -17.44
CA GLU A 138 23.98 25.72 -17.52
C GLU A 138 23.59 27.01 -16.76
N LEU A 139 22.39 27.53 -17.01
CA LEU A 139 21.85 28.70 -16.31
C LEU A 139 21.72 28.48 -14.80
N LEU A 140 21.27 27.29 -14.38
CA LEU A 140 21.20 26.94 -12.96
C LEU A 140 22.60 26.87 -12.33
N THR A 141 23.57 26.30 -13.04
CA THR A 141 24.97 26.17 -12.60
C THR A 141 25.61 27.54 -12.42
N ASP A 142 25.42 28.45 -13.38
CA ASP A 142 25.91 29.82 -13.29
C ASP A 142 25.32 30.53 -12.07
N ARG A 143 24.02 30.35 -11.81
CA ARG A 143 23.35 30.95 -10.66
C ARG A 143 23.81 30.37 -9.32
N ILE A 144 24.10 29.08 -9.25
CA ILE A 144 24.69 28.45 -8.05
C ILE A 144 26.08 29.03 -7.78
N ASN A 145 26.84 29.35 -8.83
CA ASN A 145 28.18 29.92 -8.70
C ASN A 145 28.16 31.43 -8.35
N SER A 146 27.14 32.16 -8.80
CA SER A 146 27.01 33.61 -8.55
C SER A 146 26.31 33.95 -7.25
N ASP A 147 25.34 33.13 -6.85
CA ASP A 147 24.41 33.43 -5.76
C ASP A 147 24.52 32.37 -4.66
N ASN A 148 24.31 32.77 -3.40
CA ASN A 148 24.20 31.82 -2.28
C ASN A 148 22.79 31.20 -2.25
N VAL A 149 22.51 30.32 -3.22
CA VAL A 149 21.20 29.66 -3.37
C VAL A 149 21.07 28.51 -2.36
N ASP A 150 19.92 28.43 -1.71
CA ASP A 150 19.58 27.33 -0.81
C ASP A 150 19.46 25.98 -1.55
N VAL A 151 19.97 24.90 -0.93
CA VAL A 151 20.06 23.56 -1.54
C VAL A 151 18.68 23.01 -1.92
N ASP A 152 17.64 23.29 -1.14
CA ASP A 152 16.28 22.80 -1.46
C ASP A 152 15.72 23.50 -2.69
N THR A 153 16.09 24.77 -2.89
CA THR A 153 15.72 25.53 -4.11
C THR A 153 16.39 24.95 -5.35
N VAL A 154 17.69 24.63 -5.24
CA VAL A 154 18.44 23.98 -6.33
C VAL A 154 17.82 22.63 -6.68
N ASN A 155 17.53 21.78 -5.68
CA ASN A 155 16.91 20.48 -5.92
C ASN A 155 15.54 20.61 -6.61
N THR A 156 14.71 21.54 -6.16
CA THR A 156 13.39 21.79 -6.77
C THR A 156 13.51 22.21 -8.23
N GLU A 157 14.51 23.01 -8.58
CA GLU A 157 14.73 23.45 -9.95
C GLU A 157 15.30 22.35 -10.84
N ILE A 158 16.22 21.53 -10.33
CA ILE A 158 16.70 20.34 -11.04
C ILE A 158 15.52 19.41 -11.37
N GLU A 159 14.66 19.12 -10.39
CA GLU A 159 13.46 18.31 -10.60
C GLU A 159 12.54 18.93 -11.66
N SER A 160 12.33 20.25 -11.60
CA SER A 160 11.53 20.99 -12.58
C SER A 160 12.09 20.87 -14.00
N ILE A 161 13.41 21.06 -14.17
CA ILE A 161 14.10 20.94 -15.46
C ILE A 161 13.95 19.52 -16.01
N LEU A 162 14.25 18.51 -15.20
CA LEU A 162 14.14 17.10 -15.58
C LEU A 162 12.70 16.76 -16.00
N HIS A 163 11.72 17.21 -15.23
CA HIS A 163 10.31 16.99 -15.56
C HIS A 163 9.86 17.73 -16.81
N ALA A 164 10.32 18.96 -17.06
CA ALA A 164 9.99 19.73 -18.25
C ALA A 164 10.57 19.08 -19.53
N ALA A 165 11.85 18.69 -19.47
CA ALA A 165 12.52 17.93 -20.53
C ALA A 165 11.78 16.61 -20.82
N ALA A 166 11.48 15.84 -19.78
CA ALA A 166 10.80 14.56 -19.93
C ALA A 166 9.40 14.73 -20.54
N ASN A 167 8.68 15.77 -20.13
CA ASN A 167 7.31 16.03 -20.59
C ASN A 167 7.21 16.54 -22.02
N SER A 168 8.26 17.17 -22.54
CA SER A 168 8.28 17.75 -23.90
C SER A 168 8.78 16.74 -24.93
N VAL A 169 9.78 15.94 -24.57
CA VAL A 169 10.47 15.06 -25.53
C VAL A 169 10.02 13.60 -25.44
N ILE A 170 9.82 13.07 -24.23
CA ILE A 170 9.62 11.63 -24.08
C ILE A 170 8.20 11.24 -24.49
N PRO A 171 8.03 10.23 -25.38
CA PRO A 171 6.71 9.75 -25.76
C PRO A 171 5.92 9.35 -24.53
N LYS A 172 4.64 9.70 -24.46
CA LYS A 172 3.85 9.40 -23.28
C LYS A 172 3.02 8.12 -23.45
N CYS A 173 2.93 7.31 -22.40
CA CYS A 173 2.04 6.17 -22.33
C CYS A 173 0.59 6.67 -22.31
N VAL A 174 -0.15 6.44 -23.38
CA VAL A 174 -1.61 6.56 -23.34
C VAL A 174 -2.11 5.36 -22.57
N PHE A 175 -2.40 5.54 -21.28
CA PHE A 175 -3.19 4.57 -20.55
C PHE A 175 -4.54 4.49 -21.24
N ASN A 176 -4.83 3.35 -21.85
CA ASN A 176 -6.14 3.09 -22.40
C ASN A 176 -6.92 2.35 -21.31
N PRO A 177 -7.81 3.04 -20.56
CA PRO A 177 -8.57 2.43 -19.47
C PRO A 177 -9.48 1.30 -19.94
N TYR A 178 -9.78 1.26 -21.24
CA TYR A 178 -10.58 0.21 -21.87
C TYR A 178 -9.76 -1.00 -22.31
N THR A 179 -8.44 -0.99 -22.10
CA THR A 179 -7.61 -2.17 -22.35
C THR A 179 -7.92 -3.18 -21.26
N LYS A 180 -8.50 -4.30 -21.66
CA LYS A 180 -8.83 -5.37 -20.74
C LYS A 180 -7.54 -5.87 -20.07
N PRO A 181 -7.51 -6.09 -18.74
CA PRO A 181 -6.29 -6.51 -18.03
C PRO A 181 -5.66 -7.80 -18.58
N TYR A 182 -6.48 -8.69 -19.15
CA TYR A 182 -6.06 -9.95 -19.77
C TYR A 182 -5.58 -9.81 -21.23
N TRP A 183 -5.37 -8.59 -21.74
CA TRP A 183 -4.95 -8.37 -23.12
C TRP A 183 -3.43 -8.57 -23.29
N THR A 184 -3.00 -9.83 -23.21
CA THR A 184 -1.58 -10.22 -23.30
C THR A 184 -1.01 -10.03 -24.73
N PRO A 185 0.32 -10.05 -24.90
CA PRO A 185 0.95 -10.05 -26.22
C PRO A 185 0.42 -11.15 -27.15
N ASP A 186 0.11 -12.33 -26.62
CA ASP A 186 -0.45 -13.45 -27.39
C ASP A 186 -1.87 -13.18 -27.89
N VAL A 187 -2.73 -12.63 -27.01
CA VAL A 187 -4.08 -12.17 -27.41
C VAL A 187 -3.98 -11.11 -28.50
N LYS A 188 -3.04 -10.16 -28.37
CA LYS A 188 -2.77 -9.13 -29.37
C LYS A 188 -2.33 -9.73 -30.70
N LYS A 189 -1.40 -10.70 -30.69
CA LYS A 189 -0.92 -11.41 -31.88
C LYS A 189 -2.05 -12.19 -32.56
N ALA A 190 -2.82 -12.97 -31.80
CA ALA A 190 -3.96 -13.72 -32.33
C ALA A 190 -5.03 -12.79 -32.94
N HIS A 191 -5.32 -11.66 -32.30
CA HIS A 191 -6.22 -10.63 -32.84
C HIS A 191 -5.68 -10.01 -34.14
N GLN A 192 -4.38 -9.72 -34.24
CA GLN A 192 -3.77 -9.23 -35.48
C GLN A 192 -3.88 -10.25 -36.62
N THR A 193 -3.65 -11.54 -36.33
CA THR A 193 -3.85 -12.64 -37.29
C THR A 193 -5.30 -12.73 -37.75
N GLU A 194 -6.27 -12.70 -36.83
CA GLU A 194 -7.70 -12.69 -37.13
C GLU A 194 -8.07 -11.53 -38.06
N ARG A 195 -7.60 -10.32 -37.74
CA ARG A 195 -7.86 -9.11 -38.53
C ARG A 195 -7.26 -9.21 -39.93
N SER A 196 -6.07 -9.79 -40.05
CA SER A 196 -5.38 -9.98 -41.33
C SER A 196 -6.13 -11.00 -42.21
N MET A 197 -6.55 -12.13 -41.64
CA MET A 197 -7.34 -13.13 -42.37
C MET A 197 -8.73 -12.61 -42.74
N ARG A 198 -9.35 -11.79 -41.88
CA ARG A 198 -10.60 -11.11 -42.19
C ARG A 198 -10.45 -10.15 -43.38
N LYS A 199 -9.36 -9.37 -43.45
CA LYS A 199 -9.09 -8.49 -44.60
C LYS A 199 -8.97 -9.28 -45.90
N ARG A 200 -8.26 -10.42 -45.89
CA ARG A 200 -8.16 -11.32 -47.06
C ARG A 200 -9.53 -11.85 -47.48
N TRP A 201 -10.33 -12.36 -46.54
CA TRP A 201 -11.70 -12.81 -46.83
C TRP A 201 -12.61 -11.70 -47.37
N LEU A 202 -12.46 -10.45 -46.91
CA LEU A 202 -13.18 -9.30 -47.45
C LEU A 202 -12.74 -8.99 -48.89
N ALA A 203 -11.44 -9.08 -49.20
CA ALA A 203 -10.90 -8.84 -50.54
C ALA A 203 -11.40 -9.88 -51.56
N ASP A 204 -11.62 -11.12 -51.14
CA ASP A 204 -12.17 -12.19 -51.98
C ASP A 204 -13.69 -12.10 -52.22
N GLY A 205 -14.34 -11.02 -51.79
CA GLY A 205 -15.78 -10.83 -51.99
C GLY A 205 -16.67 -11.48 -50.92
N ARG A 206 -16.12 -11.77 -49.72
CA ARG A 206 -16.85 -12.36 -48.58
C ARG A 206 -17.52 -13.71 -48.89
N PRO A 207 -16.84 -14.64 -49.57
CA PRO A 207 -17.45 -15.92 -49.93
C PRO A 207 -17.89 -16.69 -48.68
N ARG A 208 -18.97 -17.47 -48.78
CA ARG A 208 -19.51 -18.28 -47.68
C ARG A 208 -19.31 -19.76 -47.96
N GLY A 209 -19.09 -20.54 -46.91
CA GLY A 209 -18.95 -21.99 -47.00
C GLY A 209 -17.50 -22.46 -46.90
N MET A 210 -17.32 -23.71 -46.48
CA MET A 210 -16.00 -24.30 -46.21
C MET A 210 -15.21 -24.65 -47.47
N SER A 211 -15.83 -24.53 -48.66
CA SER A 211 -15.18 -24.66 -49.96
C SER A 211 -14.21 -23.51 -50.28
N HIS A 212 -14.39 -22.35 -49.64
CA HIS A 212 -13.56 -21.17 -49.88
C HIS A 212 -12.45 -21.06 -48.83
N GLU A 213 -11.20 -21.15 -49.27
CA GLU A 213 -10.03 -21.16 -48.38
C GLU A 213 -9.92 -19.88 -47.54
N SER A 214 -10.25 -18.70 -48.07
CA SER A 214 -10.23 -17.46 -47.27
C SER A 214 -11.27 -17.42 -46.16
N TYR A 215 -12.46 -17.99 -46.39
CA TYR A 215 -13.48 -18.15 -45.35
C TYR A 215 -13.00 -19.12 -44.25
N LYS A 216 -12.45 -20.29 -44.64
CA LYS A 216 -11.91 -21.30 -43.73
C LYS A 216 -10.77 -20.75 -42.86
N HIS A 217 -9.80 -20.07 -43.46
CA HIS A 217 -8.69 -19.44 -42.73
C HIS A 217 -9.17 -18.37 -41.75
N TYR A 218 -10.09 -17.50 -42.17
CA TYR A 218 -10.68 -16.50 -41.28
C TYR A 218 -11.42 -17.15 -40.09
N LYS A 219 -12.24 -18.18 -40.34
CA LYS A 219 -12.95 -18.90 -39.27
C LYS A 219 -12.01 -19.58 -38.29
N LYS A 220 -10.93 -20.20 -38.79
CA LYS A 220 -9.87 -20.79 -37.95
C LYS A 220 -9.20 -19.72 -37.08
N ALA A 221 -8.75 -18.62 -37.66
CA ALA A 221 -8.11 -17.53 -36.92
C ALA A 221 -9.07 -16.88 -35.89
N LYS A 222 -10.36 -16.76 -36.21
CA LYS A 222 -11.39 -16.27 -35.26
C LYS A 222 -11.66 -17.23 -34.10
N TYR A 223 -11.55 -18.54 -34.33
CA TYR A 223 -11.65 -19.54 -33.26
C TYR A 223 -10.42 -19.51 -32.37
N GLU A 224 -9.23 -19.50 -32.98
CA GLU A 224 -7.96 -19.40 -32.27
C GLU A 224 -7.87 -18.15 -31.40
N PHE A 225 -8.25 -16.98 -31.94
CA PHE A 225 -8.32 -15.73 -31.15
C PHE A 225 -9.23 -15.86 -29.92
N ARG A 226 -10.42 -16.48 -30.06
CA ARG A 226 -11.33 -16.69 -28.93
C ARG A 226 -10.73 -17.62 -27.87
N ASN A 227 -10.07 -18.69 -28.29
CA ASN A 227 -9.44 -19.63 -27.36
C ASN A 227 -8.30 -18.96 -26.58
N VAL A 228 -7.41 -18.23 -27.27
CA VAL A 228 -6.32 -17.49 -26.62
C VAL A 228 -6.87 -16.40 -25.70
N GLN A 229 -7.93 -15.72 -26.11
CA GLN A 229 -8.61 -14.72 -25.28
C GLN A 229 -9.22 -15.33 -24.01
N ASN A 230 -9.92 -16.46 -24.13
CA ASN A 230 -10.54 -17.14 -22.98
C ASN A 230 -9.47 -17.66 -22.02
N ALA A 231 -8.41 -18.29 -22.53
CA ALA A 231 -7.30 -18.76 -21.70
C ALA A 231 -6.62 -17.61 -20.94
N ALA A 232 -6.36 -16.48 -21.60
CA ALA A 232 -5.79 -15.31 -20.95
C ALA A 232 -6.73 -14.70 -19.89
N TYR A 233 -8.04 -14.74 -20.14
CA TYR A 233 -9.05 -14.31 -19.18
C TYR A 233 -9.07 -15.21 -17.94
N GLU A 234 -9.11 -16.53 -18.13
CA GLU A 234 -9.07 -17.51 -17.04
C GLU A 234 -7.80 -17.36 -16.19
N GLN A 235 -6.63 -17.22 -16.82
CA GLN A 235 -5.37 -16.96 -16.12
C GLN A 235 -5.42 -15.66 -15.30
N TYR A 236 -6.00 -14.59 -15.87
CA TYR A 236 -6.17 -13.33 -15.15
C TYR A 236 -7.11 -13.47 -13.94
N ILE A 237 -8.21 -14.19 -14.09
CA ILE A 237 -9.15 -14.45 -12.99
C ILE A 237 -8.49 -15.31 -11.90
N GLN A 238 -7.77 -16.36 -12.28
CA GLN A 238 -7.02 -17.19 -11.35
C GLN A 238 -5.98 -16.37 -10.58
N LYS A 239 -5.25 -15.49 -11.27
CA LYS A 239 -4.31 -14.56 -10.62
C LYS A 239 -5.01 -13.66 -9.62
N CYS A 240 -6.16 -13.07 -9.99
CA CYS A 240 -6.94 -12.25 -9.06
C CYS A 240 -7.34 -13.02 -7.79
N TYR A 241 -7.72 -14.29 -7.92
CA TYR A 241 -8.06 -15.12 -6.75
C TYR A 241 -6.85 -15.44 -5.90
N ASN A 242 -5.70 -15.73 -6.52
CA ASN A 242 -4.45 -15.96 -5.79
C ASN A 242 -4.03 -14.70 -5.01
N ASP A 243 -4.08 -13.52 -5.65
CA ASP A 243 -3.77 -12.24 -5.01
C ASP A 243 -4.72 -11.95 -3.82
N ILE A 244 -6.00 -12.34 -3.94
CA ILE A 244 -6.98 -12.23 -2.84
C ILE A 244 -6.63 -13.18 -1.70
N ASN A 245 -6.30 -14.45 -2.00
CA ASN A 245 -5.97 -15.45 -0.99
C ASN A 245 -4.70 -15.06 -0.22
N GLU A 246 -3.65 -14.62 -0.91
CA GLU A 246 -2.41 -14.13 -0.30
C GLU A 246 -2.68 -12.91 0.60
N ALA A 247 -3.49 -11.96 0.13
CA ALA A 247 -3.88 -10.81 0.94
C ALA A 247 -4.72 -11.20 2.17
N ALA A 248 -5.50 -12.28 2.10
CA ALA A 248 -6.29 -12.75 3.24
C ALA A 248 -5.42 -13.23 4.40
N GLU A 249 -4.22 -13.74 4.10
CA GLU A 249 -3.27 -14.23 5.10
C GLU A 249 -2.48 -13.09 5.77
N CYS A 250 -2.13 -12.03 5.02
CA CYS A 250 -1.20 -11.00 5.51
C CYS A 250 -1.82 -9.61 5.74
N ASP A 251 -2.79 -9.18 4.93
CA ASP A 251 -3.33 -7.81 4.96
C ASP A 251 -4.84 -7.76 4.70
N ILE A 252 -5.60 -7.74 5.80
CA ILE A 252 -7.06 -7.66 5.76
C ILE A 252 -7.60 -6.42 5.02
N ARG A 253 -6.87 -5.28 5.03
CA ARG A 253 -7.30 -4.07 4.32
C ARG A 253 -7.13 -4.25 2.82
N LEU A 254 -5.99 -4.80 2.39
CA LEU A 254 -5.73 -5.12 0.99
C LEU A 254 -6.70 -6.18 0.46
N PHE A 255 -6.99 -7.22 1.24
CA PHE A 255 -7.97 -8.24 0.91
C PHE A 255 -9.32 -7.62 0.51
N TRP A 256 -9.90 -6.80 1.38
CA TRP A 256 -11.20 -6.18 1.10
C TRP A 256 -11.14 -5.20 -0.09
N LYS A 257 -10.01 -4.54 -0.31
CA LYS A 257 -9.80 -3.69 -1.48
C LYS A 257 -9.80 -4.50 -2.79
N LEU A 258 -9.11 -5.65 -2.81
CA LEU A 258 -9.06 -6.55 -3.97
C LEU A 258 -10.42 -7.18 -4.25
N VAL A 259 -11.12 -7.68 -3.22
CA VAL A 259 -12.48 -8.23 -3.35
C VAL A 259 -13.43 -7.20 -3.94
N LYS A 260 -13.42 -5.94 -3.46
CA LYS A 260 -14.25 -4.87 -4.01
C LYS A 260 -13.93 -4.57 -5.48
N ARG A 261 -12.65 -4.65 -5.88
CA ARG A 261 -12.23 -4.44 -7.27
C ARG A 261 -12.69 -5.56 -8.21
N CYS A 262 -12.77 -6.79 -7.71
CA CYS A 262 -13.21 -7.96 -8.49
C CYS A 262 -14.74 -8.06 -8.59
N LYS A 263 -15.50 -7.34 -7.77
CA LYS A 263 -16.96 -7.31 -7.91
C LYS A 263 -17.35 -6.71 -9.26
N PRO A 264 -18.19 -7.39 -10.06
CA PRO A 264 -18.78 -6.79 -11.24
C PRO A 264 -19.44 -5.46 -10.87
N SER A 265 -19.20 -4.41 -11.67
CA SER A 265 -19.85 -3.11 -11.46
C SER A 265 -21.38 -3.17 -11.62
N THR A 266 -21.90 -4.27 -12.18
CA THR A 266 -23.33 -4.51 -12.34
C THR A 266 -23.91 -5.05 -11.03
N SER A 267 -24.85 -4.32 -10.43
CA SER A 267 -25.60 -4.70 -9.24
C SER A 267 -26.54 -5.91 -9.42
N ARG A 268 -26.44 -6.61 -10.55
CA ARG A 268 -27.34 -7.69 -10.93
C ARG A 268 -26.56 -8.95 -11.20
N ILE A 269 -27.17 -10.04 -10.74
CA ILE A 269 -26.76 -11.44 -10.82
C ILE A 269 -25.88 -11.82 -9.63
N TYR A 270 -26.55 -12.19 -8.54
CA TYR A 270 -25.97 -13.19 -7.65
C TYR A 270 -25.61 -14.40 -8.51
N PRO A 271 -24.39 -14.95 -8.39
CA PRO A 271 -24.03 -16.15 -9.15
C PRO A 271 -25.07 -17.23 -8.85
N GLU A 272 -25.60 -17.84 -9.90
CA GLU A 272 -26.47 -19.02 -9.77
C GLU A 272 -25.67 -20.11 -9.06
N ILE A 273 -26.19 -20.60 -7.93
CA ILE A 273 -25.58 -21.70 -7.19
C ILE A 273 -26.47 -22.91 -7.43
N ILE A 274 -25.86 -24.03 -7.80
CA ILE A 274 -26.56 -25.31 -7.93
C ILE A 274 -26.33 -26.08 -6.61
N HIS A 275 -27.39 -26.32 -5.85
CA HIS A 275 -27.36 -27.07 -4.60
C HIS A 275 -28.43 -28.15 -4.63
N ASN A 276 -28.05 -29.41 -4.42
CA ASN A 276 -28.94 -30.58 -4.51
C ASN A 276 -29.74 -30.70 -5.83
N GLY A 277 -29.21 -30.17 -6.93
CA GLY A 277 -29.86 -30.16 -8.24
C GLY A 277 -30.78 -28.96 -8.51
N ASP A 278 -31.06 -28.15 -7.48
CA ASP A 278 -31.83 -26.92 -7.60
C ASP A 278 -30.92 -25.73 -7.90
N THR A 279 -31.39 -24.82 -8.75
CA THR A 279 -30.68 -23.57 -9.08
C THR A 279 -31.18 -22.46 -8.18
N CYS A 280 -30.33 -22.00 -7.26
CA CYS A 280 -30.59 -20.89 -6.34
C CYS A 280 -30.06 -19.58 -6.96
N ASN A 281 -30.96 -18.61 -7.21
CA ASN A 281 -30.62 -17.35 -7.88
C ASN A 281 -31.10 -16.09 -7.15
N ASP A 282 -31.85 -16.25 -6.06
CA ASP A 282 -32.27 -15.18 -5.16
C ASP A 282 -31.52 -15.25 -3.82
N PRO A 283 -31.38 -14.13 -3.09
CA PRO A 283 -30.61 -14.09 -1.84
C PRO A 283 -31.07 -15.09 -0.77
N GLU A 284 -32.38 -15.37 -0.71
CA GLU A 284 -32.96 -16.25 0.31
C GLU A 284 -32.71 -17.72 -0.04
N SER A 285 -32.91 -18.13 -1.30
CA SER A 285 -32.55 -19.48 -1.73
C SER A 285 -31.05 -19.75 -1.61
N ILE A 286 -30.20 -18.77 -1.91
CA ILE A 286 -28.75 -18.88 -1.69
C ILE A 286 -28.43 -19.02 -0.21
N ALA A 287 -29.02 -18.19 0.66
CA ALA A 287 -28.80 -18.29 2.10
C ALA A 287 -29.24 -19.64 2.67
N ASN A 288 -30.38 -20.16 2.21
CA ASN A 288 -30.88 -21.47 2.59
C ASN A 288 -30.01 -22.62 2.07
N ALA A 289 -29.50 -22.53 0.83
CA ALA A 289 -28.56 -23.50 0.28
C ALA A 289 -27.24 -23.52 1.08
N PHE A 290 -26.72 -22.35 1.45
CA PHE A 290 -25.56 -22.24 2.34
C PHE A 290 -25.84 -22.84 3.72
N MET A 291 -26.99 -22.49 4.32
CA MET A 291 -27.40 -23.03 5.62
C MET A 291 -27.50 -24.55 5.57
N ASP A 292 -28.14 -25.13 4.56
CA ASP A 292 -28.26 -26.57 4.39
C ASP A 292 -26.90 -27.24 4.19
N TYR A 293 -26.06 -26.70 3.29
CA TYR A 293 -24.70 -27.20 3.06
C TYR A 293 -23.86 -27.23 4.35
N PHE A 294 -23.78 -26.12 5.07
CA PHE A 294 -22.98 -26.04 6.29
C PHE A 294 -23.62 -26.77 7.46
N SER A 295 -24.96 -26.83 7.54
CA SER A 295 -25.66 -27.69 8.50
C SER A 295 -25.29 -29.14 8.29
N ASN A 296 -25.27 -29.62 7.05
CA ASN A 296 -24.90 -30.99 6.72
C ASN A 296 -23.44 -31.32 7.03
N ILE A 297 -22.52 -30.36 6.83
CA ILE A 297 -21.11 -30.51 7.23
C ILE A 297 -20.95 -30.54 8.76
N CYS A 298 -21.69 -29.70 9.47
CA CYS A 298 -21.56 -29.53 10.91
C CYS A 298 -22.38 -30.55 11.73
N THR A 299 -23.36 -31.21 11.13
CA THR A 299 -24.20 -32.19 11.82
C THR A 299 -23.49 -33.55 11.80
N THR A 300 -23.04 -33.99 12.97
CA THR A 300 -22.24 -35.21 13.22
C THR A 300 -22.86 -36.54 12.79
N ASN A 301 -24.09 -36.52 12.25
CA ASN A 301 -24.93 -37.72 12.13
C ASN A 301 -24.92 -38.35 10.74
N ASN A 302 -24.28 -37.76 9.72
CA ASN A 302 -24.54 -38.15 8.32
C ASN A 302 -23.31 -38.41 7.43
N THR A 303 -22.09 -38.46 7.96
CA THR A 303 -20.92 -38.80 7.14
C THR A 303 -20.17 -39.97 7.75
N ASP A 304 -20.04 -41.08 7.01
CA ASP A 304 -19.18 -42.23 7.35
C ASP A 304 -17.71 -41.83 7.61
N THR A 305 -17.32 -40.61 7.20
CA THR A 305 -16.01 -40.01 7.44
C THR A 305 -15.89 -39.27 8.78
N PHE A 306 -16.96 -39.19 9.57
CA PHE A 306 -16.92 -38.53 10.87
C PHE A 306 -16.13 -39.39 11.87
N ASP A 307 -14.97 -38.87 12.31
CA ASP A 307 -14.08 -39.56 13.24
C ASP A 307 -14.67 -39.54 14.66
N THR A 308 -15.58 -40.48 14.90
CA THR A 308 -16.24 -40.68 16.18
C THR A 308 -15.23 -40.94 17.29
N SER A 309 -14.09 -41.58 16.97
CA SER A 309 -13.03 -41.86 17.94
C SER A 309 -12.35 -40.57 18.42
N LYS A 310 -12.08 -39.63 17.51
CA LYS A 310 -11.51 -38.32 17.84
C LYS A 310 -12.49 -37.43 18.59
N LYS A 311 -13.79 -37.46 18.25
CA LYS A 311 -14.82 -36.78 19.05
C LYS A 311 -14.86 -37.33 20.48
N GLN A 312 -14.94 -38.65 20.63
CA GLN A 312 -14.93 -39.30 21.95
C GLN A 312 -13.66 -38.96 22.74
N PHE A 313 -12.49 -38.93 22.08
CA PHE A 313 -11.25 -38.52 22.72
C PHE A 313 -11.31 -37.08 23.23
N ILE A 314 -11.78 -36.13 22.41
CA ILE A 314 -11.93 -34.72 22.80
C ILE A 314 -12.94 -34.58 23.94
N ASP A 315 -14.12 -35.20 23.83
CA ASP A 315 -15.16 -35.17 24.85
C ASP A 315 -14.65 -35.77 26.18
N SER A 316 -13.86 -36.85 26.12
CA SER A 316 -13.24 -37.48 27.29
C SER A 316 -12.19 -36.57 27.92
N ALA A 317 -11.28 -36.00 27.11
CA ALA A 317 -10.26 -35.07 27.59
C ALA A 317 -10.88 -33.81 28.20
N TYR A 318 -11.94 -33.28 27.60
CA TYR A 318 -12.68 -32.14 28.13
C TYR A 318 -13.40 -32.48 29.44
N SER A 319 -14.01 -33.66 29.53
CA SER A 319 -14.65 -34.14 30.76
C SER A 319 -13.63 -34.37 31.88
N GLU A 320 -12.44 -34.87 31.54
CA GLU A 320 -11.33 -35.01 32.48
C GLU A 320 -10.85 -33.65 32.99
N ILE A 321 -10.65 -32.67 32.11
CA ILE A 321 -10.33 -31.28 32.48
C ILE A 321 -11.43 -30.71 33.41
N LEU A 322 -12.70 -30.86 33.05
CA LEU A 322 -13.82 -30.39 33.88
C LEU A 322 -13.82 -31.07 35.26
N ASN A 323 -13.64 -32.39 35.30
CA ASN A 323 -13.62 -33.14 36.56
C ASN A 323 -12.42 -32.77 37.42
N THR A 324 -11.24 -32.58 36.83
CA THR A 324 -10.06 -32.09 37.55
C THR A 324 -10.35 -30.71 38.11
N CYS A 325 -10.86 -29.77 37.31
CA CYS A 325 -11.24 -28.42 37.75
C CYS A 325 -12.30 -28.42 38.87
N CYS A 326 -13.26 -29.34 38.84
CA CYS A 326 -14.31 -29.42 39.85
C CYS A 326 -13.89 -30.13 41.14
N ASN A 327 -12.98 -31.11 41.06
CA ASN A 327 -12.59 -31.94 42.22
C ASN A 327 -11.29 -31.49 42.89
N SER A 328 -10.42 -30.75 42.21
CA SER A 328 -9.27 -30.12 42.86
C SER A 328 -9.73 -28.93 43.70
N ASN A 329 -9.90 -29.14 45.01
CA ASN A 329 -10.00 -28.06 46.01
C ASN A 329 -8.70 -27.23 46.10
N GLU A 330 -7.65 -27.65 45.39
CA GLU A 330 -6.45 -26.85 45.19
C GLU A 330 -6.73 -25.80 44.12
N ASN A 331 -6.65 -24.53 44.53
CA ASN A 331 -6.76 -23.37 43.66
C ASN A 331 -5.91 -23.58 42.39
N LEU A 332 -6.58 -23.87 41.26
CA LEU A 332 -6.01 -23.60 39.94
C LEU A 332 -5.39 -22.19 39.99
N PRO A 333 -4.18 -21.96 39.45
CA PRO A 333 -3.60 -20.63 39.40
C PRO A 333 -4.53 -19.73 38.56
N GLY A 334 -5.43 -19.00 39.25
CA GLY A 334 -6.52 -18.23 38.65
C GLY A 334 -7.90 -18.41 39.28
N GLY A 335 -8.15 -19.49 40.02
CA GLY A 335 -9.46 -19.76 40.66
C GLY A 335 -10.61 -20.04 39.68
N VAL A 336 -11.82 -20.27 40.22
CA VAL A 336 -13.05 -20.38 39.40
C VAL A 336 -13.30 -19.02 38.75
N ILE A 337 -13.34 -18.98 37.41
CA ILE A 337 -13.62 -17.77 36.65
C ILE A 337 -15.00 -17.24 37.07
N LYS A 338 -15.02 -16.10 37.75
CA LYS A 338 -16.26 -15.49 38.20
C LYS A 338 -16.90 -14.69 37.07
N GLU A 339 -18.23 -14.59 37.07
CA GLU A 339 -18.96 -13.78 36.09
C GLU A 339 -18.48 -12.32 36.07
N CYS A 340 -18.04 -11.79 37.22
CA CYS A 340 -17.46 -10.44 37.31
C CYS A 340 -16.14 -10.31 36.53
N GLU A 341 -15.26 -11.32 36.58
CA GLU A 341 -13.99 -11.31 35.86
C GLU A 341 -14.21 -11.36 34.35
N VAL A 342 -15.16 -12.19 33.89
CA VAL A 342 -15.57 -12.21 32.47
C VAL A 342 -16.09 -10.84 32.06
N ARG A 343 -16.93 -10.21 32.89
CA ARG A 343 -17.51 -8.89 32.59
C ARG A 343 -16.45 -7.79 32.55
N ASP A 344 -15.46 -7.83 33.43
CA ASP A 344 -14.38 -6.84 33.47
C ASP A 344 -13.39 -7.04 32.32
N ILE A 345 -13.09 -8.29 31.95
CA ILE A 345 -12.34 -8.60 30.72
C ILE A 345 -13.10 -8.09 29.49
N VAL A 346 -14.40 -8.37 29.38
CA VAL A 346 -15.23 -7.91 28.25
C VAL A 346 -15.29 -6.38 28.17
N LYS A 347 -15.31 -5.67 29.30
CA LYS A 347 -15.22 -4.20 29.32
C LYS A 347 -13.84 -3.68 28.91
N SER A 348 -12.77 -4.42 29.24
CA SER A 348 -11.40 -4.07 28.86
C SER A 348 -11.09 -4.36 27.39
N LEU A 349 -11.91 -5.15 26.70
CA LEU A 349 -11.79 -5.36 25.27
C LEU A 349 -12.11 -4.06 24.52
N MET A 350 -11.17 -3.60 23.70
CA MET A 350 -11.43 -2.46 22.81
C MET A 350 -12.60 -2.78 21.88
N ARG A 351 -13.58 -1.86 21.81
CA ARG A 351 -14.74 -2.00 20.92
C ARG A 351 -14.27 -2.38 19.50
N LYS A 352 -14.75 -3.53 19.01
CA LYS A 352 -14.50 -4.11 17.67
C LYS A 352 -13.19 -4.89 17.47
N LYS A 353 -12.50 -5.33 18.53
CA LYS A 353 -11.42 -6.31 18.41
C LYS A 353 -11.52 -7.39 19.50
N ALA A 354 -11.35 -8.65 19.12
CA ALA A 354 -11.20 -9.76 20.06
C ALA A 354 -9.69 -10.04 20.24
N SER A 355 -9.23 -10.21 21.49
CA SER A 355 -7.87 -10.69 21.76
C SER A 355 -7.76 -12.17 21.40
N GLY A 356 -6.64 -12.57 20.80
CA GLY A 356 -6.30 -13.98 20.60
C GLY A 356 -6.16 -14.73 21.93
N HIS A 357 -6.23 -16.07 21.87
CA HIS A 357 -6.10 -16.97 23.02
C HIS A 357 -4.77 -16.81 23.79
N ASP A 358 -3.74 -16.28 23.14
CA ASP A 358 -2.38 -16.10 23.63
C ASP A 358 -2.15 -14.76 24.36
N LYS A 359 -3.17 -13.91 24.50
CA LYS A 359 -3.07 -12.54 25.06
C LYS A 359 -2.04 -11.65 24.33
N ILE A 360 -1.57 -12.03 23.15
CA ILE A 360 -0.72 -11.18 22.32
C ILE A 360 -1.63 -10.20 21.59
N GLN A 361 -1.51 -8.92 21.92
CA GLN A 361 -2.11 -7.88 21.10
C GLN A 361 -1.20 -7.63 19.92
N ASN A 362 -1.79 -7.59 18.72
CA ASN A 362 -1.07 -7.29 17.49
C ASN A 362 -0.74 -5.78 17.49
N GLU A 363 0.40 -5.42 18.08
CA GLU A 363 1.10 -4.18 17.83
C GLU A 363 2.54 -4.50 17.40
N HIS A 364 2.71 -4.68 16.10
CA HIS A 364 3.86 -4.19 15.36
C HIS A 364 3.37 -3.47 14.11
#